data_AF-A0AAW1T264-F1
#
_entry.id   AF-A0AAW1T264-F1
#
_cell.length_a   1.000
_cell.length_b   1.000
_cell.length_c   1.000
_cell.angle_alpha   90.00
_cell.angle_beta   90.00
_cell.angle_gamma   90.00
#
_symmetry.space_group_name_H-M   'P 1'
#
loop_
_entity.id
_entity.type
_entity.pdbx_description
1 polymer ?
#
loop_
_entity_poly.entity_id
_entity_poly.type
_entity_poly.pdbx_seq_one_letter_code
_entity_poly.pdbx_strand_id
1 'polypeptide(L)'
;MSSSTANGAAQGSSVSDDELKTIGGKALDTLECRDLQKQIELVLTYYRKDARFVDNIMDISGHPGIFLQFGSLIKYFKDVKLERQAPKVHHIEGSGIAKVEIMNHQHYVIDPEAGMAKRLFPGKVELDVQSVVTIDLKAKQIINHAENWQGKSAPPEFIRKMTGATTCGILRMLGLQKEITAAMPPHAS
;
A
#
# COMPACT_ATOMS: atom_id res chain seq x y z
N MET A 1 43.97 -34.33 -21.96
CA MET A 1 43.55 -33.04 -22.54
C MET A 1 42.17 -32.73 -22.00
N SER A 2 42.05 -31.62 -21.27
CA SER A 2 40.85 -31.21 -20.54
C SER A 2 39.81 -30.61 -21.48
N SER A 3 38.54 -30.98 -21.34
CA SER A 3 37.43 -30.11 -21.79
C SER A 3 36.44 -29.94 -20.64
N SER A 4 36.65 -28.86 -19.89
CA SER A 4 35.69 -28.30 -18.97
C SER A 4 34.80 -27.34 -19.76
N THR A 5 33.53 -27.66 -19.96
CA THR A 5 32.54 -26.70 -20.44
C THR A 5 31.85 -26.09 -19.24
N ALA A 6 32.13 -24.80 -19.06
CA ALA A 6 31.61 -23.93 -18.03
C ALA A 6 30.07 -23.93 -17.99
N ASN A 7 29.53 -24.13 -16.79
CA ASN A 7 28.14 -23.93 -16.48
C ASN A 7 27.93 -22.41 -16.29
N GLY A 8 27.37 -21.75 -17.31
CA GLY A 8 27.00 -20.34 -17.24
C GLY A 8 25.78 -20.17 -16.33
N ALA A 9 26.02 -19.96 -15.03
CA ALA A 9 24.99 -19.49 -14.13
C ALA A 9 24.57 -18.07 -14.55
N ALA A 10 23.31 -17.92 -14.93
CA ALA A 10 22.70 -16.64 -15.19
C ALA A 10 22.83 -15.76 -13.94
N GLN A 11 23.70 -14.74 -14.01
CA GLN A 11 23.73 -13.64 -13.05
C GLN A 11 22.46 -12.81 -13.25
N GLY A 12 21.36 -13.26 -12.65
CA GLY A 12 20.20 -12.40 -12.42
C GLY A 12 20.65 -11.27 -11.50
N SER A 13 20.59 -10.03 -11.98
CA SER A 13 20.84 -8.83 -11.17
C SER A 13 20.00 -8.93 -9.90
N SER A 14 20.66 -9.12 -8.76
CA SER A 14 20.00 -9.09 -7.46
C SER A 14 19.58 -7.65 -7.16
N VAL A 15 18.30 -7.43 -6.88
CA VAL A 15 17.80 -6.13 -6.38
C VAL A 15 18.52 -5.82 -5.08
N SER A 16 19.04 -4.60 -4.93
CA SER A 16 19.77 -4.21 -3.72
C SER A 16 18.80 -3.94 -2.57
N ASP A 17 19.27 -4.09 -1.33
CA ASP A 17 18.48 -3.74 -0.15
C ASP A 17 18.03 -2.28 -0.16
N ASP A 18 18.86 -1.36 -0.67
CA ASP A 18 18.50 0.06 -0.74
C ASP A 18 17.41 0.34 -1.78
N GLU A 19 17.41 -0.40 -2.89
CA GLU A 19 16.31 -0.37 -3.85
C GLU A 19 15.01 -0.93 -3.23
N LEU A 20 15.09 -2.03 -2.47
CA LEU A 20 13.95 -2.58 -1.74
C LEU A 20 13.40 -1.62 -0.69
N LYS A 21 14.28 -0.99 0.11
CA LYS A 21 13.89 0.06 1.08
C LYS A 21 13.21 1.23 0.38
N THR A 22 13.70 1.61 -0.80
CA THR A 22 13.09 2.68 -1.61
C THR A 22 11.67 2.29 -2.04
N ILE A 23 11.48 1.10 -2.58
CA ILE A 23 10.14 0.60 -2.99
C ILE A 23 9.20 0.51 -1.77
N GLY A 24 9.69 -0.03 -0.64
CA GLY A 24 8.91 -0.08 0.61
C GLY A 24 8.52 1.31 1.12
N GLY A 25 9.44 2.29 1.06
CA GLY A 25 9.16 3.68 1.39
C GLY A 25 8.12 4.32 0.47
N LYS A 26 8.15 4.01 -0.83
CA LYS A 26 7.16 4.50 -1.80
C LYS A 26 5.75 3.96 -1.55
N ALA A 27 5.63 2.76 -0.97
CA ALA A 27 4.35 2.25 -0.51
C ALA A 27 3.72 3.16 0.55
N LEU A 28 4.51 3.61 1.54
CA LEU A 28 4.06 4.53 2.59
C LEU A 28 3.89 5.97 2.08
N ASP A 29 4.73 6.41 1.13
CA ASP A 29 4.53 7.71 0.45
C ASP A 29 3.16 7.80 -0.22
N THR A 30 2.59 6.67 -0.64
CA THR A 30 1.25 6.63 -1.24
C THR A 30 0.17 7.00 -0.22
N LEU A 31 0.34 6.65 1.06
CA LEU A 31 -0.61 6.98 2.13
C LEU A 31 -0.62 8.49 2.47
N GLU A 32 0.56 9.12 2.49
CA GLU A 32 0.71 10.55 2.80
C GLU A 32 0.46 11.47 1.61
N CYS A 33 0.48 10.92 0.39
CA CYS A 33 0.35 11.72 -0.81
C CYS A 33 -1.05 12.36 -0.89
N ARG A 34 -1.10 13.69 -0.98
CA ARG A 34 -2.33 14.48 -1.01
C ARG A 34 -2.76 14.88 -2.43
N ASP A 35 -2.08 14.34 -3.43
CA ASP A 35 -2.33 14.56 -4.85
C ASP A 35 -2.80 13.24 -5.47
N LEU A 36 -4.03 13.24 -6.00
CA LEU A 36 -4.67 12.02 -6.52
C LEU A 36 -3.94 11.47 -7.74
N GLN A 37 -3.48 12.33 -8.65
CA GLN A 37 -2.78 11.90 -9.85
C GLN A 37 -1.44 11.26 -9.46
N LYS A 38 -0.70 11.91 -8.54
CA LYS A 38 0.56 11.38 -8.04
C LYS A 38 0.38 10.07 -7.26
N GLN A 39 -0.71 9.90 -6.49
CA GLN A 39 -1.04 8.61 -5.86
C GLN A 39 -1.27 7.52 -6.91
N ILE A 40 -2.02 7.83 -7.98
CA ILE A 40 -2.26 6.88 -9.08
C ILE A 40 -0.93 6.48 -9.75
N GLU A 41 -0.06 7.45 -10.03
CA GLU A 41 1.27 7.20 -10.61
C GLU A 41 2.14 6.32 -9.71
N LEU A 42 2.15 6.57 -8.39
CA LEU A 42 2.85 5.72 -7.42
C LEU A 42 2.32 4.28 -7.44
N VAL A 43 1.00 4.09 -7.46
CA VAL A 43 0.39 2.76 -7.52
C VAL A 43 0.72 2.06 -8.84
N LEU A 44 0.58 2.74 -9.98
CA LEU A 44 0.90 2.18 -11.30
C LEU A 44 2.38 1.80 -11.43
N THR A 45 3.28 2.58 -10.82
CA THR A 45 4.72 2.35 -10.89
C THR A 45 5.15 1.19 -9.99
N TYR A 46 4.73 1.21 -8.73
CA TYR A 46 5.29 0.33 -7.70
C TYR A 46 4.44 -0.89 -7.40
N TYR A 47 3.14 -0.91 -7.71
CA TYR A 47 2.28 -2.06 -7.43
C TYR A 47 2.04 -2.88 -8.69
N ARG A 48 2.09 -4.20 -8.55
CA ARG A 48 1.67 -5.13 -9.60
C ARG A 48 0.16 -4.95 -9.88
N LYS A 49 -0.29 -5.24 -11.10
CA LYS A 49 -1.71 -5.02 -11.52
C LYS A 49 -2.72 -5.76 -10.63
N ASP A 50 -2.34 -6.93 -10.12
CA ASP A 50 -3.09 -7.81 -9.22
C ASP A 50 -2.59 -7.73 -7.76
N ALA A 51 -1.84 -6.69 -7.39
CA ALA A 51 -1.34 -6.51 -6.03
C ALA A 51 -2.48 -6.44 -5.01
N ARG A 52 -2.18 -6.79 -3.77
CA ARG A 52 -3.13 -6.79 -2.66
C ARG A 52 -2.74 -5.76 -1.60
N PHE A 53 -3.72 -5.03 -1.08
CA PHE A 53 -3.60 -4.17 0.08
C PHE A 53 -4.48 -4.73 1.19
N VAL A 54 -3.92 -4.93 2.38
CA VAL A 54 -4.63 -5.50 3.53
C VAL A 54 -4.38 -4.62 4.73
N ASP A 55 -5.42 -4.29 5.49
CA ASP A 55 -5.25 -3.78 6.85
C ASP A 55 -6.15 -4.55 7.82
N ASN A 56 -6.23 -4.09 9.06
CA ASN A 56 -7.04 -4.76 10.07
C ASN A 56 -8.53 -4.86 9.74
N ILE A 57 -9.08 -4.05 8.84
CA ILE A 57 -10.51 -3.95 8.50
C ILE A 57 -10.79 -4.04 7.00
N MET A 58 -9.78 -4.22 6.14
CA MET A 58 -10.00 -4.38 4.71
C MET A 58 -8.98 -5.29 4.04
N ASP A 59 -9.43 -5.83 2.91
CA ASP A 59 -8.66 -6.77 2.11
C ASP A 59 -8.97 -6.56 0.63
N ILE A 60 -8.16 -5.73 -0.02
CA ILE A 60 -8.40 -5.15 -1.33
C ILE A 60 -7.40 -5.72 -2.33
N SER A 61 -7.88 -6.06 -3.52
CA SER A 61 -7.05 -6.61 -4.59
C SER A 61 -7.17 -5.80 -5.88
N GLY A 62 -6.06 -5.71 -6.59
CA GLY A 62 -5.91 -5.05 -7.87
C GLY A 62 -5.87 -3.53 -7.80
N HIS A 63 -5.30 -2.93 -8.84
CA HIS A 63 -5.21 -1.46 -8.97
C HIS A 63 -6.53 -0.72 -8.72
N PRO A 64 -7.70 -1.12 -9.28
CA PRO A 64 -8.94 -0.38 -9.06
C PRO A 64 -9.34 -0.26 -7.59
N GLY A 65 -9.13 -1.32 -6.81
CA GLY A 65 -9.41 -1.29 -5.37
C GLY A 65 -8.40 -0.44 -4.61
N ILE A 66 -7.12 -0.58 -4.95
CA ILE A 66 -6.03 0.18 -4.32
C ILE A 66 -6.19 1.68 -4.57
N PHE A 67 -6.55 2.10 -5.79
CA PHE A 67 -6.85 3.50 -6.09
C PHE A 67 -8.02 4.03 -5.25
N LEU A 68 -9.11 3.25 -5.13
CA LEU A 68 -10.24 3.63 -4.27
C LEU A 68 -9.79 3.82 -2.83
N GLN A 69 -8.96 2.91 -2.32
CA GLN A 69 -8.50 3.00 -0.94
C GLN A 69 -7.64 4.24 -0.71
N PHE A 70 -6.58 4.45 -1.50
CA PHE A 70 -5.68 5.58 -1.26
C PHE A 70 -6.33 6.92 -1.62
N GLY A 71 -7.16 6.97 -2.67
CA GLY A 71 -7.95 8.16 -2.99
C GLY A 71 -8.94 8.52 -1.88
N SER A 72 -9.44 7.54 -1.12
CA SER A 72 -10.32 7.80 0.02
C SER A 72 -9.60 8.55 1.14
N LEU A 73 -8.29 8.33 1.29
CA LEU A 73 -7.48 9.05 2.25
C LEU A 73 -7.43 10.54 1.92
N ILE A 74 -7.36 10.86 0.62
CA ILE A 74 -7.41 12.26 0.14
C ILE A 74 -8.76 12.89 0.46
N LYS A 75 -9.84 12.16 0.19
CA LYS A 75 -11.20 12.67 0.30
C LYS A 75 -11.68 12.90 1.74
N TYR A 76 -11.29 12.02 2.67
CA TYR A 76 -11.88 12.02 4.02
C TYR A 76 -11.00 12.61 5.10
N PHE A 77 -9.69 12.70 4.86
CA PHE A 77 -8.75 13.26 5.82
C PHE A 77 -8.18 14.54 5.26
N LYS A 78 -8.15 15.60 6.08
CA LYS A 78 -7.46 16.85 5.78
C LYS A 78 -5.94 16.66 5.74
N ASP A 79 -5.41 15.82 6.62
CA ASP A 79 -3.98 15.56 6.76
C ASP A 79 -3.74 14.10 7.12
N VAL A 80 -2.67 13.53 6.57
CA VAL A 80 -2.15 12.19 6.88
C VAL A 80 -0.65 12.31 7.00
N LYS A 81 -0.11 12.01 8.19
CA LYS A 81 1.32 12.09 8.48
C LYS A 81 1.82 10.80 9.09
N LEU A 82 2.96 10.33 8.63
CA LEU A 82 3.61 9.11 9.10
C LEU A 82 4.95 9.44 9.74
N GLU A 83 5.14 9.01 10.99
CA GLU A 83 6.45 8.94 11.62
C GLU A 83 7.01 7.53 11.40
N ARG A 84 8.10 7.41 10.63
CA ARG A 84 8.59 6.11 10.13
C ARG A 84 9.91 5.74 10.78
N GLN A 85 10.06 4.49 11.20
CA GLN A 85 11.35 3.92 11.57
C GLN A 85 12.13 3.45 10.34
N ALA A 86 13.43 3.19 10.53
CA ALA A 86 14.27 2.64 9.48
C ALA A 86 13.71 1.27 8.98
N PRO A 87 13.54 1.08 7.66
CA PRO A 87 13.01 -0.16 7.13
C PRO A 87 13.94 -1.35 7.35
N LYS A 88 13.37 -2.52 7.60
CA LYS A 88 14.09 -3.81 7.68
C LYS A 88 13.77 -4.65 6.46
N VAL A 89 14.81 -5.16 5.80
CA VAL A 89 14.68 -6.00 4.60
C VAL A 89 14.87 -7.45 4.98
N HIS A 90 13.98 -8.31 4.50
CA HIS A 90 14.00 -9.75 4.70
C HIS A 90 13.86 -10.46 3.36
N HIS A 91 14.94 -11.11 2.91
CA HIS A 91 14.89 -11.95 1.72
C HIS A 91 14.28 -13.31 2.09
N ILE A 92 13.34 -13.78 1.28
CA ILE A 92 12.73 -15.09 1.47
C ILE A 92 13.41 -16.06 0.51
N GLU A 93 14.25 -16.94 1.05
CA GLU A 93 15.08 -17.85 0.27
C GLU A 93 14.25 -18.71 -0.69
N GLY A 94 14.74 -18.87 -1.94
CA GLY A 94 14.11 -19.71 -2.97
C GLY A 94 12.78 -19.21 -3.52
N SER A 95 12.26 -18.07 -3.06
CA SER A 95 10.92 -17.60 -3.41
C SER A 95 10.87 -16.49 -4.47
N GLY A 96 12.01 -15.84 -4.74
CA GLY A 96 12.07 -14.66 -5.63
C GLY A 96 11.35 -13.43 -5.08
N ILE A 97 11.04 -13.39 -3.78
CA ILE A 97 10.43 -12.25 -3.11
C ILE A 97 11.28 -11.75 -1.95
N ALA A 98 11.12 -10.47 -1.61
CA ALA A 98 11.60 -9.89 -0.37
C ALA A 98 10.46 -9.19 0.38
N LYS A 99 10.61 -9.06 1.70
CA LYS A 99 9.72 -8.28 2.56
C LYS A 99 10.47 -7.08 3.10
N VAL A 100 9.80 -5.94 3.11
CA VAL A 100 10.26 -4.72 3.74
C VAL A 100 9.29 -4.41 4.87
N GLU A 101 9.80 -4.42 6.11
CA GLU A 101 9.03 -4.12 7.30
C GLU A 101 9.35 -2.70 7.79
N ILE A 102 8.30 -1.91 8.02
CA ILE A 102 8.41 -0.52 8.47
C ILE A 102 7.44 -0.31 9.62
N MET A 103 7.99 -0.14 10.82
CA MET A 103 7.23 0.38 11.96
C MET A 103 6.97 1.86 11.72
N ASN A 104 5.71 2.27 11.87
CA ASN A 104 5.32 3.66 11.73
C ASN A 104 4.19 4.03 12.68
N HIS A 105 4.10 5.32 12.98
CA HIS A 105 2.99 5.91 13.70
C HIS A 105 2.24 6.86 12.75
N GLN A 106 0.95 6.61 12.57
CA GLN A 106 0.12 7.29 11.58
C GLN A 106 -0.83 8.26 12.26
N HIS A 107 -0.78 9.52 11.85
CA HIS A 107 -1.68 10.57 12.29
C HIS A 107 -2.63 10.97 11.18
N TYR A 108 -3.92 10.78 11.43
CA TYR A 108 -4.99 11.18 10.54
C TYR A 108 -5.79 12.32 11.14
N VAL A 109 -5.98 13.39 10.38
CA VAL A 109 -6.87 14.49 10.74
C VAL A 109 -8.05 14.45 9.78
N ILE A 110 -9.26 14.25 10.28
CA ILE A 110 -10.45 14.15 9.43
C ILE A 110 -10.77 15.53 8.83
N ASP A 111 -11.18 15.54 7.57
CA ASP A 111 -11.65 16.76 6.94
C ASP A 111 -13.00 17.20 7.55
N PRO A 112 -13.11 18.43 8.10
CA PRO A 112 -14.38 18.96 8.60
C PRO A 112 -15.53 18.92 7.59
N GLU A 113 -15.21 18.92 6.29
CA GLU A 113 -16.14 18.88 5.17
C GLU A 113 -16.42 17.45 4.67
N ALA A 114 -15.83 16.41 5.27
CA ALA A 114 -16.01 14.99 4.89
C ALA A 114 -17.42 14.41 5.16
N GLY A 115 -18.42 15.26 5.42
CA GLY A 115 -19.82 14.88 5.56
C GLY A 115 -20.05 13.75 6.58
N MET A 116 -20.60 12.63 6.11
CA MET A 116 -20.90 11.47 6.96
C MET A 116 -19.66 10.84 7.62
N ALA A 117 -18.48 10.94 6.99
CA ALA A 117 -17.26 10.39 7.58
C ALA A 117 -16.90 11.06 8.92
N LYS A 118 -17.16 12.37 9.06
CA LYS A 118 -17.00 13.11 10.32
C LYS A 118 -17.83 12.53 11.47
N ARG A 119 -18.98 11.89 11.18
CA ARG A 119 -19.82 11.26 12.21
C ARG A 119 -19.30 9.89 12.63
N LEU A 120 -18.49 9.24 11.79
CA LEU A 120 -18.00 7.88 11.98
C LEU A 120 -16.63 7.82 12.65
N PHE A 121 -15.83 8.88 12.51
CA PHE A 121 -14.48 8.93 13.05
C PHE A 121 -14.31 10.14 14.01
N PRO A 122 -13.70 9.97 15.20
CA PRO A 122 -13.37 11.08 16.08
C PRO A 122 -12.30 11.95 15.43
N GLY A 123 -12.38 13.28 15.57
CA GLY A 123 -11.64 14.29 14.78
C GLY A 123 -10.15 14.03 14.46
N LYS A 124 -9.46 13.25 15.30
CA LYS A 124 -8.10 12.74 15.04
C LYS A 124 -8.05 11.24 15.30
N VAL A 125 -7.30 10.52 14.47
CA VAL A 125 -7.02 9.09 14.63
C VAL A 125 -5.51 8.89 14.64
N GLU A 126 -5.03 8.13 15.62
CA GLU A 126 -3.61 7.81 15.81
C GLU A 126 -3.45 6.28 15.82
N LEU A 127 -2.59 5.76 14.94
CA LEU A 127 -2.39 4.33 14.78
C LEU A 127 -0.90 3.99 14.86
N ASP A 128 -0.54 3.09 15.78
CA ASP A 128 0.74 2.39 15.70
C ASP A 128 0.60 1.23 14.69
N VAL A 129 1.41 1.25 13.63
CA VAL A 129 1.27 0.32 12.49
C VAL A 129 2.60 -0.35 12.18
N GLN A 130 2.54 -1.66 11.95
CA GLN A 130 3.60 -2.39 11.27
C GLN A 130 3.17 -2.58 9.80
N SER A 131 3.79 -1.83 8.90
CA SER A 131 3.57 -1.99 7.46
C SER A 131 4.56 -3.02 6.92
N VAL A 132 4.06 -4.05 6.24
CA VAL A 132 4.84 -5.13 5.62
C VAL A 132 4.59 -5.11 4.12
N VAL A 133 5.61 -4.75 3.36
CA VAL A 133 5.57 -4.64 1.91
C VAL A 133 6.30 -5.84 1.30
N THR A 134 5.59 -6.71 0.60
CA THR A 134 6.15 -7.85 -0.12
C THR A 134 6.39 -7.48 -1.58
N ILE A 135 7.62 -7.66 -2.04
CA ILE A 135 8.11 -7.23 -3.36
C ILE A 135 8.54 -8.45 -4.16
N ASP A 136 8.09 -8.53 -5.41
CA ASP A 136 8.61 -9.45 -6.42
C ASP A 136 9.95 -8.93 -6.93
N LEU A 137 11.04 -9.70 -6.73
CA LEU A 137 12.39 -9.26 -7.06
C LEU A 137 12.63 -9.17 -8.58
N LYS A 138 11.89 -9.93 -9.38
CA LYS A 138 12.04 -9.92 -10.84
C LYS A 138 11.33 -8.72 -11.44
N ALA A 139 10.10 -8.47 -11.01
CA ALA A 139 9.27 -7.36 -11.49
C ALA A 139 9.61 -6.03 -10.79
N LYS A 140 10.28 -6.07 -9.64
CA LYS A 140 10.53 -4.92 -8.75
C LYS A 140 9.24 -4.21 -8.35
N GLN A 141 8.19 -5.00 -8.15
CA GLN A 141 6.84 -4.51 -7.85
C GLN A 141 6.29 -5.13 -6.57
N ILE A 142 5.50 -4.33 -5.86
CA ILE A 142 4.76 -4.71 -4.67
C ILE A 142 3.64 -5.67 -5.10
N ILE A 143 3.63 -6.84 -4.48
CA ILE A 143 2.58 -7.85 -4.66
C ILE A 143 1.60 -7.88 -3.48
N ASN A 144 2.07 -7.48 -2.30
CA ASN A 144 1.24 -7.37 -1.10
C ASN A 144 1.74 -6.23 -0.20
N HIS A 145 0.83 -5.37 0.23
CA HIS A 145 1.08 -4.32 1.23
C HIS A 145 0.10 -4.55 2.39
N ALA A 146 0.63 -4.98 3.54
CA ALA A 146 -0.16 -5.23 4.74
C ALA A 146 0.11 -4.19 5.83
N GLU A 147 -0.93 -3.58 6.38
CA GLU A 147 -0.88 -2.66 7.51
C GLU A 147 -1.46 -3.32 8.75
N ASN A 148 -0.60 -3.65 9.72
CA ASN A 148 -1.03 -4.30 10.95
C ASN A 148 -1.09 -3.27 12.07
N TRP A 149 -2.30 -2.85 12.44
CA TRP A 149 -2.53 -1.93 13.57
C TRP A 149 -2.25 -2.65 14.88
N GLN A 150 -1.45 -2.02 15.74
CA GLN A 150 -0.94 -2.58 16.98
C GLN A 150 -1.71 -2.07 18.19
N GLY A 151 -1.63 -2.82 19.29
CA GLY A 151 -2.11 -2.40 20.61
C GLY A 151 -3.57 -1.94 20.64
N LYS A 152 -3.81 -0.77 21.24
CA LYS A 152 -5.15 -0.19 21.42
C LYS A 152 -5.75 0.35 20.13
N SER A 153 -4.94 0.53 19.09
CA SER A 153 -5.40 0.99 17.78
C SER A 153 -6.04 -0.14 16.98
N ALA A 154 -5.84 -1.41 17.34
CA ALA A 154 -6.49 -2.53 16.69
C ALA A 154 -8.02 -2.51 16.95
N PRO A 155 -8.87 -2.60 15.92
CA PRO A 155 -10.29 -2.59 16.11
C PRO A 155 -10.77 -3.94 16.69
N PRO A 156 -11.94 -3.99 17.33
CA PRO A 156 -12.55 -5.23 17.78
C PRO A 156 -12.62 -6.29 16.67
N GLU A 157 -12.43 -7.57 17.01
CA GLU A 157 -12.28 -8.66 16.04
C GLU A 157 -13.44 -8.78 15.03
N PHE A 158 -14.67 -8.43 15.44
CA PHE A 158 -15.82 -8.47 14.54
C PHE A 158 -15.76 -7.42 13.41
N ILE A 159 -15.10 -6.28 13.63
CA ILE A 159 -14.86 -5.25 12.60
C ILE A 159 -13.73 -5.70 11.68
N ARG A 160 -12.79 -6.52 12.19
CA ARG A 160 -11.61 -6.95 11.43
C ARG A 160 -11.90 -7.83 10.22
N LYS A 161 -13.15 -8.30 10.07
CA LYS A 161 -13.57 -9.26 9.04
C LYS A 161 -14.25 -8.60 7.83
N MET A 162 -14.19 -7.28 7.69
CA MET A 162 -14.73 -6.63 6.50
C MET A 162 -13.86 -6.93 5.27
N THR A 163 -14.51 -7.33 4.17
CA THR A 163 -13.83 -7.68 2.91
C THR A 163 -13.60 -6.43 2.05
N GLY A 164 -12.59 -6.43 1.19
CA GLY A 164 -12.37 -5.30 0.28
C GLY A 164 -13.50 -5.07 -0.72
N ALA A 165 -14.32 -6.09 -1.04
CA ALA A 165 -15.51 -5.90 -1.86
C ALA A 165 -16.53 -4.97 -1.16
N THR A 166 -16.74 -5.16 0.14
CA THR A 166 -17.62 -4.31 0.96
C THR A 166 -17.07 -2.89 1.05
N THR A 167 -15.78 -2.75 1.39
CA THR A 167 -15.12 -1.44 1.50
C THR A 167 -15.14 -0.69 0.16
N CYS A 168 -14.77 -1.35 -0.94
CA CYS A 168 -14.82 -0.75 -2.28
C CYS A 168 -16.25 -0.35 -2.68
N GLY A 169 -17.26 -1.15 -2.32
CA GLY A 169 -18.67 -0.82 -2.56
C GLY A 169 -19.08 0.48 -1.88
N ILE A 170 -18.71 0.67 -0.61
CA ILE A 170 -18.97 1.91 0.14
C ILE A 170 -18.27 3.10 -0.52
N LEU A 171 -16.99 2.98 -0.85
CA LEU A 171 -16.20 4.05 -1.48
C LEU A 171 -16.75 4.47 -2.85
N ARG A 172 -17.23 3.50 -3.64
CA ARG A 172 -17.90 3.76 -4.93
C ARG A 172 -19.20 4.52 -4.75
N MET A 173 -20.03 4.13 -3.78
CA MET A 173 -21.28 4.85 -3.49
C MET A 173 -21.03 6.30 -3.05
N LEU A 174 -19.88 6.58 -2.43
CA LEU A 174 -19.47 7.93 -2.03
C LEU A 174 -18.83 8.75 -3.18
N GLY A 175 -18.93 8.27 -4.44
CA GLY A 175 -18.59 9.01 -5.65
C GLY A 175 -17.11 9.00 -6.04
N LEU A 176 -16.25 8.36 -5.25
CA LEU A 176 -14.79 8.40 -5.44
C LEU A 176 -14.32 7.75 -6.75
N GLN A 177 -15.06 6.77 -7.28
CA GLN A 177 -14.75 6.12 -8.55
C GLN A 177 -14.69 7.11 -9.72
N LYS A 178 -15.57 8.13 -9.73
CA LYS A 178 -15.62 9.12 -10.82
C LYS A 178 -14.38 10.01 -10.82
N GLU A 179 -13.95 10.43 -9.63
CA GLU A 179 -12.76 11.27 -9.43
C GLU A 179 -11.49 10.51 -9.85
N ILE A 180 -11.35 9.25 -9.43
CA ILE A 180 -10.23 8.39 -9.85
C ILE A 180 -10.21 8.24 -11.37
N THR A 181 -11.36 7.93 -11.98
CA THR A 181 -11.44 7.72 -13.43
C THR A 181 -11.02 8.98 -14.21
N ALA A 182 -11.39 10.17 -13.73
CA ALA A 182 -10.99 11.44 -14.33
C ALA A 182 -9.49 11.74 -14.16
N ALA A 183 -8.86 11.23 -13.12
CA ALA A 183 -7.45 11.43 -12.82
C ALA A 183 -6.52 10.36 -13.42
N MET A 184 -7.06 9.25 -13.94
CA MET A 184 -6.24 8.20 -14.56
C MET A 184 -5.64 8.69 -15.89
N PRO A 185 -4.39 8.31 -16.20
CA PRO A 185 -3.82 8.54 -17.52
C PRO A 185 -4.68 7.89 -18.62
N PRO A 186 -4.81 8.49 -19.81
CA PRO A 186 -5.70 8.04 -20.88
C PRO A 186 -5.40 6.63 -21.44
N HIS A 187 -4.30 6.00 -21.02
CA HIS A 187 -3.88 4.66 -21.45
C HIS A 187 -3.81 3.63 -20.30
N ALA A 188 -4.29 3.97 -19.10
CA ALA A 188 -4.17 3.13 -17.90
C ALA A 188 -5.32 2.10 -17.71
N SER A 189 -5.99 1.68 -18.80
CA SER A 189 -7.13 0.74 -18.76
C SER A 189 -6.69 -0.73 -18.91
#